data_AF-A0A842L164-F1
#
_entry.id   AF-A0A842L164-F1
#
_cell.length_a   1.000
_cell.length_b   1.000
_cell.length_c   1.000
_cell.angle_alpha   90.00
_cell.angle_beta   90.00
_cell.angle_gamma   90.00
#
_symmetry.space_group_name_H-M   'P 1'
#
loop_
_entity.id
_entity.type
_entity.pdbx_description
1 polymer ?
#
loop_
_entity_poly.entity_id
_entity_poly.type
_entity_poly.pdbx_seq_one_letter_code
_entity_poly.pdbx_strand_id
1 'polypeptide(L)'
;MSDELNILREKISALDEQILKLLAERVTVAKEIGKIKREHGKPITDREREKQVYAKVRTYAEKIGLNPEDCEQVFRKIVKMCKRVQYKL
;
A
#
# COMPACT_ATOMS: atom_id res chain seq x y z
N MET A 1 15.73 -26.61 14.98
CA MET A 1 14.55 -26.27 14.14
C MET A 1 14.71 -27.02 12.83
N SER A 2 13.65 -27.62 12.27
CA SER A 2 13.76 -28.37 11.00
C SER A 2 14.26 -27.48 9.87
N ASP A 3 15.16 -27.97 9.01
CA ASP A 3 15.73 -27.24 7.88
C ASP A 3 14.64 -26.75 6.91
N GLU A 4 13.55 -27.51 6.78
CA GLU A 4 12.37 -27.13 5.97
C GLU A 4 11.69 -25.84 6.48
N LEU A 5 11.64 -25.65 7.80
CA LEU A 5 11.07 -24.44 8.40
C LEU A 5 11.96 -23.22 8.11
N ASN A 6 13.28 -23.40 8.11
CA ASN A 6 14.21 -22.30 7.83
C ASN A 6 14.08 -21.85 6.36
N ILE A 7 14.00 -22.79 5.41
CA ILE A 7 13.78 -22.48 3.99
C ILE A 7 12.49 -21.67 3.77
N LEU A 8 11.40 -22.06 4.43
CA LEU A 8 10.13 -21.31 4.33
C LEU A 8 10.23 -19.89 4.91
N ARG A 9 10.99 -19.71 6.01
CA ARG A 9 11.23 -18.38 6.59
C ARG A 9 12.08 -17.50 5.70
N GLU A 10 13.11 -18.04 5.06
CA GLU A 10 13.90 -17.29 4.08
C GLU A 10 13.05 -16.83 2.90
N LYS A 11 12.13 -17.69 2.44
CA LYS A 11 11.16 -17.30 1.39
C LYS A 11 10.25 -16.16 1.85
N ILE A 12 9.80 -16.15 3.10
CA ILE A 12 9.03 -15.03 3.66
C ILE A 12 9.88 -13.76 3.69
N SER A 13 11.13 -13.82 4.19
CA SER A 13 12.03 -12.67 4.21
C SER A 13 12.24 -12.07 2.82
N ALA A 14 12.42 -12.92 1.80
CA ALA A 14 12.57 -12.47 0.41
C ALA A 14 11.30 -11.81 -0.15
N LEU A 15 10.10 -12.26 0.28
CA LEU A 15 8.83 -11.62 -0.07
C LEU A 15 8.66 -10.28 0.66
N ASP A 16 9.07 -10.19 1.93
CA ASP A 16 9.00 -8.95 2.71
C ASP A 16 9.86 -7.85 2.08
N GLU A 17 11.06 -8.19 1.60
CA GLU A 17 11.91 -7.25 0.85
C GLU A 17 11.23 -6.74 -0.43
N GLN A 18 10.53 -7.61 -1.16
CA GLN A 18 9.78 -7.22 -2.36
C GLN A 18 8.62 -6.30 -2.01
N ILE A 19 7.88 -6.60 -0.92
CA ILE A 19 6.81 -5.74 -0.41
C ILE A 19 7.37 -4.36 -0.07
N LEU A 20 8.50 -4.28 0.62
CA LEU A 20 9.14 -3.00 0.98
C LEU A 20 9.56 -2.19 -0.26
N LYS A 21 10.11 -2.84 -1.29
CA LYS A 21 10.46 -2.19 -2.57
C LYS A 21 9.22 -1.60 -3.25
N LEU A 22 8.13 -2.37 -3.35
CA LEU A 22 6.85 -1.91 -3.91
C LEU A 22 6.22 -0.76 -3.10
N LEU A 23 6.34 -0.82 -1.77
CA LEU A 23 5.88 0.26 -0.90
C LEU A 23 6.67 1.55 -1.13
N ALA A 24 7.99 1.46 -1.29
CA ALA A 24 8.85 2.62 -1.59
C ALA A 24 8.47 3.26 -2.93
N GLU A 25 8.28 2.45 -3.97
CA GLU A 25 7.82 2.91 -5.29
C GLU A 25 6.45 3.63 -5.19
N ARG A 26 5.49 3.01 -4.51
CA ARG A 26 4.16 3.60 -4.30
C ARG A 26 4.22 4.93 -3.54
N VAL A 27 5.15 5.09 -2.61
CA VAL A 27 5.39 6.36 -1.91
C VAL A 27 5.98 7.41 -2.83
N THR A 28 6.90 7.03 -3.73
CA THR A 28 7.46 7.95 -4.74
C THR A 28 6.37 8.49 -5.66
N VAL A 29 5.52 7.62 -6.23
CA VAL A 29 4.38 8.05 -7.05
C VAL A 29 3.43 8.94 -6.25
N ALA A 30 3.18 8.61 -4.97
CA ALA A 30 2.37 9.45 -4.11
C ALA A 30 2.98 10.84 -3.88
N LYS A 31 4.31 10.99 -3.80
CA LYS A 31 4.97 12.30 -3.69
C LYS A 31 4.68 13.17 -4.92
N GLU A 32 4.80 12.60 -6.11
CA GLU A 32 4.55 13.32 -7.37
C GLU A 32 3.10 13.81 -7.44
N ILE A 33 2.14 12.94 -7.09
CA ILE A 33 0.73 13.32 -6.97
C ILE A 33 0.56 14.47 -5.96
N GLY A 34 1.27 14.43 -4.82
CA GLY A 34 1.25 15.48 -3.81
C GLY A 34 1.71 16.84 -4.35
N LYS A 35 2.81 16.87 -5.12
CA LYS A 35 3.31 18.10 -5.78
C LYS A 35 2.26 18.69 -6.72
N ILE A 36 1.70 17.84 -7.60
CA ILE A 36 0.66 18.25 -8.55
C ILE A 36 -0.56 18.80 -7.80
N LYS A 37 -1.02 18.13 -6.73
CA LYS A 37 -2.14 18.62 -5.93
C LYS A 37 -1.86 20.00 -5.32
N ARG A 38 -0.66 20.20 -4.79
CA ARG A 38 -0.24 21.49 -4.20
C ARG A 38 -0.21 22.61 -5.23
N GLU A 39 0.37 22.35 -6.40
CA GLU A 39 0.41 23.31 -7.53
C GLU A 39 -1.00 23.75 -7.97
N HIS A 40 -1.97 22.85 -7.91
CA HIS A 40 -3.35 23.11 -8.31
C HIS A 40 -4.28 23.49 -7.14
N GLY A 41 -3.75 23.73 -5.93
CA GLY A 41 -4.55 24.07 -4.74
C GLY A 41 -5.53 22.97 -4.29
N LYS A 42 -5.30 21.71 -4.69
CA LYS A 42 -6.18 20.57 -4.35
C LYS A 42 -5.81 19.97 -3.00
N PRO A 43 -6.81 19.50 -2.21
CA PRO A 43 -6.54 18.85 -0.94
C PRO A 43 -5.82 17.51 -1.11
N ILE A 44 -4.89 17.22 -0.19
CA ILE A 44 -4.19 15.93 -0.12
C ILE A 44 -5.18 14.78 0.13
N THR A 45 -6.14 14.99 1.03
CA THR A 45 -7.20 14.02 1.30
C THR A 45 -8.24 14.05 0.20
N ASP A 46 -8.45 12.90 -0.43
CA ASP A 46 -9.47 12.67 -1.45
C ASP A 46 -10.25 11.41 -1.06
N ARG A 47 -11.39 11.60 -0.39
CA ARG A 47 -12.18 10.50 0.19
C ARG A 47 -12.74 9.58 -0.87
N GLU A 48 -13.14 10.11 -2.03
CA GLU A 48 -13.68 9.30 -3.12
C GLU A 48 -12.59 8.46 -3.76
N ARG A 49 -11.40 9.03 -3.97
CA ARG A 49 -10.26 8.24 -4.45
C ARG A 49 -9.86 7.14 -3.47
N GLU A 50 -9.88 7.42 -2.17
CA GLU A 50 -9.59 6.43 -1.11
C GLU A 50 -10.62 5.27 -1.11
N LYS A 51 -11.92 5.57 -1.17
CA LYS A 51 -12.98 4.56 -1.31
C LYS A 51 -12.76 3.67 -2.53
N GLN A 52 -12.40 4.25 -3.67
CA GLN A 52 -12.09 3.49 -4.89
C GLN A 52 -10.87 2.58 -4.73
N VAL A 53 -9.83 2.99 -3.98
CA VAL A 53 -8.70 2.09 -3.67
C VAL A 53 -9.21 0.89 -2.88
N TYR A 54 -9.95 1.13 -1.80
CA TYR A 54 -10.40 0.08 -0.90
C TYR A 54 -11.36 -0.90 -1.59
N ALA A 55 -12.31 -0.40 -2.37
CA ALA A 55 -13.20 -1.25 -3.16
C ALA A 55 -12.42 -2.16 -4.12
N LYS A 56 -11.43 -1.62 -4.86
CA LYS A 56 -10.58 -2.42 -5.75
C LYS A 56 -9.78 -3.49 -5.01
N VAL A 57 -9.24 -3.15 -3.84
CA VAL A 57 -8.48 -4.08 -3.00
C VAL A 57 -9.37 -5.22 -2.51
N ARG A 58 -10.57 -4.91 -2.01
CA ARG A 58 -11.53 -5.94 -1.58
C ARG A 58 -11.88 -6.90 -2.70
N THR A 59 -12.29 -6.37 -3.86
CA THR A 59 -12.63 -7.20 -5.03
C THR A 59 -11.46 -8.05 -5.50
N TYR A 60 -10.23 -7.53 -5.45
CA TYR A 60 -9.06 -8.31 -5.84
C TYR A 60 -8.73 -9.39 -4.80
N ALA A 61 -8.81 -9.07 -3.51
CA ALA A 61 -8.59 -10.01 -2.42
C ALA A 61 -9.54 -11.21 -2.51
N GLU A 62 -10.84 -10.98 -2.76
CA GLU A 62 -11.84 -12.05 -2.98
C GLU A 62 -11.42 -12.97 -4.13
N LYS A 63 -10.96 -12.40 -5.26
CA LYS A 63 -10.56 -13.16 -6.44
C LYS A 63 -9.36 -14.08 -6.21
N ILE A 64 -8.48 -13.73 -5.30
CA ILE A 64 -7.25 -14.50 -5.00
C ILE A 64 -7.36 -15.30 -3.70
N GLY A 65 -8.55 -15.40 -3.12
CA GLY A 65 -8.81 -16.19 -1.91
C GLY A 65 -8.29 -15.57 -0.62
N LEU A 66 -8.06 -14.25 -0.58
CA LEU A 66 -7.69 -13.51 0.63
C LEU A 66 -8.91 -12.89 1.31
N ASN A 67 -8.83 -12.74 2.64
CA ASN A 67 -9.84 -12.01 3.40
C ASN A 67 -9.87 -10.53 2.94
N PRO A 68 -11.00 -10.02 2.43
CA PRO A 68 -11.08 -8.66 1.90
C PRO A 68 -10.91 -7.58 2.97
N GLU A 69 -11.37 -7.85 4.19
CA GLU A 69 -11.27 -6.94 5.34
C GLU A 69 -9.81 -6.76 5.75
N ASP A 70 -9.07 -7.85 5.90
CA ASP A 70 -7.65 -7.82 6.28
C ASP A 70 -6.81 -7.08 5.23
N CYS A 71 -7.06 -7.38 3.94
CA CYS A 71 -6.41 -6.69 2.84
C CYS A 71 -6.73 -5.19 2.84
N GLU A 72 -7.99 -4.82 3.06
CA GLU A 72 -8.37 -3.42 3.17
C GLU A 72 -7.65 -2.71 4.33
N GLN A 73 -7.55 -3.33 5.50
CA GLN A 73 -6.86 -2.76 6.66
C GLN A 73 -5.38 -2.50 6.38
N VAL A 74 -4.68 -3.44 5.73
CA VAL A 74 -3.30 -3.24 5.26
C VAL A 74 -3.23 -2.03 4.32
N PHE A 75 -4.10 -1.98 3.31
CA PHE A 75 -4.10 -0.88 2.34
C PHE A 75 -4.47 0.48 2.95
N ARG A 76 -5.30 0.53 4.01
CA ARG A 76 -5.55 1.75 4.79
C ARG A 76 -4.26 2.28 5.42
N LYS A 77 -3.41 1.41 5.98
CA LYS A 77 -2.10 1.81 6.52
C LYS A 77 -1.16 2.31 5.41
N ILE A 78 -1.13 1.63 4.27
CA ILE A 78 -0.34 2.03 3.09
C ILE A 78 -0.77 3.41 2.58
N VAL A 79 -2.07 3.64 2.40
CA VAL A 79 -2.62 4.96 1.99
C VAL A 79 -2.25 6.04 3.00
N LYS A 80 -2.37 5.76 4.31
CA LYS A 80 -1.97 6.70 5.37
C LYS A 80 -0.47 7.01 5.33
N MET A 81 0.38 6.04 5.00
CA MET A 81 1.82 6.25 4.80
C MET A 81 2.10 7.19 3.62
N CYS A 82 1.46 6.96 2.47
CA CYS A 82 1.60 7.82 1.29
C CYS A 82 1.14 9.27 1.57
N LYS A 83 0.00 9.45 2.24
CA LYS A 83 -0.51 10.78 2.61
C LYS A 83 0.45 11.53 3.53
N ARG A 84 1.06 10.86 4.52
CA ARG A 84 2.05 11.49 5.42
C ARG A 84 3.18 12.16 4.68
N VAL A 85 3.62 11.56 3.57
CA VAL A 85 4.69 12.13 2.75
C VAL A 85 4.18 13.31 1.92
N GLN A 86 2.96 13.24 1.38
CA GLN A 86 2.35 14.35 0.64
C GLN A 86 2.14 15.60 1.52
N TYR A 87 1.80 15.43 2.80
CA TYR A 87 1.67 16.54 3.75
C TYR A 87 3.01 17.20 4.13
N LYS A 88 4.15 16.56 3.86
CA LYS A 88 5.49 17.11 4.13
C LYS A 88 6.09 17.88 2.96
N LEU A 89 5.44 17.85 1.79
CA LEU A 89 5.81 18.62 0.60
C LEU A 89 5.30 20.03 0.78
#